data_AF-A0A946WG18-F1
#
_entry.id   AF-A0A946WG18-F1
#
_cell.length_a   1.000
_cell.length_b   1.000
_cell.length_c   1.000
_cell.angle_alpha   90.00
_cell.angle_beta   90.00
_cell.angle_gamma   90.00
#
_symmetry.space_group_name_H-M   'P 1'
#
loop_
_entity.id
_entity.type
_entity.pdbx_description
1 polymer ?
#
loop_
_entity_poly.entity_id
_entity_poly.type
_entity_poly.pdbx_seq_one_letter_code
_entity_poly.pdbx_strand_id
1 'polypeptide(L)'
;MNNQIFLELIYAVGIGVLIGVERSTIITAKEIQDNTDHRSGLRTFTLFSLTGYCAALLSDQYPLVAPLALASLALLIIVRYNRSDNLSLGITTEVAAISTCGLGMLCHTNMEAAGVLGLIVTTLLSAKHYTHNILDRMRRVEITDTLKFMAIILIILPLMPNR
;
A
#
# COMPACT_ATOMS: atom_id res chain seq x y z
N MET A 1 28.94 8.71 -11.98
CA MET A 1 27.99 7.76 -12.59
C MET A 1 27.73 6.55 -11.72
N ASN A 2 28.70 5.66 -11.43
CA ASN A 2 28.39 4.43 -10.66
C ASN A 2 27.80 4.67 -9.26
N ASN A 3 28.23 5.72 -8.55
CA ASN A 3 27.71 6.01 -7.21
C ASN A 3 26.24 6.47 -7.21
N GLN A 4 25.78 7.12 -8.28
CA GLN A 4 24.39 7.59 -8.40
C GLN A 4 23.45 6.41 -8.64
N ILE A 5 23.79 5.54 -9.59
CA ILE A 5 23.03 4.32 -9.89
C ILE A 5 22.91 3.44 -8.64
N PHE A 6 24.00 3.32 -7.86
CA PHE A 6 23.98 2.56 -6.62
C PHE A 6 23.04 3.17 -5.56
N LEU A 7 23.03 4.49 -5.42
CA LEU A 7 22.10 5.19 -4.52
C LEU A 7 20.64 5.05 -4.98
N GLU A 8 20.36 5.25 -6.26
CA GLU A 8 19.01 5.11 -6.83
C GLU A 8 18.47 3.70 -6.62
N LEU A 9 19.31 2.68 -6.79
CA LEU A 9 18.95 1.29 -6.55
C LEU A 9 18.65 1.03 -5.07
N ILE A 10 19.44 1.59 -4.16
CA ILE A 10 19.16 1.52 -2.71
C ILE A 10 17.80 2.17 -2.40
N TYR A 11 17.49 3.33 -3.00
CA TYR A 11 16.20 4.00 -2.81
C TYR A 11 15.05 3.18 -3.37
N ALA A 12 15.18 2.65 -4.59
CA ALA A 12 14.16 1.81 -5.20
C ALA A 12 13.88 0.56 -4.35
N VAL A 13 14.91 -0.11 -3.86
CA VAL A 13 14.77 -1.25 -2.94
C VAL A 13 14.15 -0.81 -1.62
N GLY A 14 14.61 0.30 -1.04
CA GLY A 14 14.09 0.84 0.21
C GLY A 14 12.60 1.17 0.16
N ILE A 15 12.14 1.82 -0.91
CA ILE A 15 10.73 2.13 -1.14
C ILE A 15 9.91 0.84 -1.31
N GLY A 16 10.42 -0.12 -2.10
CA GLY A 16 9.76 -1.40 -2.32
C GLY A 16 9.63 -2.24 -1.05
N VAL A 17 10.66 -2.25 -0.21
CA VAL A 17 10.65 -2.90 1.10
C VAL A 17 9.68 -2.20 2.05
N LEU A 18 9.72 -0.87 2.14
CA LEU A 18 8.85 -0.07 3.01
C LEU A 18 7.37 -0.34 2.73
N ILE A 19 6.95 -0.24 1.46
CA ILE A 19 5.57 -0.55 1.05
C ILE A 19 5.28 -2.04 1.22
N GLY A 20 6.24 -2.91 0.92
CA GLY A 20 6.11 -4.36 1.06
C GLY A 20 5.88 -4.83 2.50
N VAL A 21 6.53 -4.20 3.49
CA VAL A 21 6.30 -4.46 4.92
C VAL A 21 4.86 -4.10 5.28
N GLU A 22 4.43 -2.89 4.96
CA GLU A 22 3.05 -2.43 5.22
C GLU A 22 2.02 -3.39 4.60
N ARG A 23 2.27 -3.83 3.37
CA ARG A 23 1.37 -4.75 2.66
C ARG A 23 1.42 -6.17 3.19
N SER A 24 2.56 -6.66 3.66
CA SER A 24 2.66 -7.99 4.26
C SER A 24 1.78 -8.12 5.51
N THR A 25 1.70 -7.07 6.33
CA THR A 25 0.83 -7.00 7.52
C THR A 25 -0.66 -7.20 7.19
N ILE A 26 -1.12 -6.68 6.05
CA ILE A 26 -2.51 -6.82 5.59
C ILE A 26 -2.80 -8.24 5.09
N ILE A 27 -1.85 -8.83 4.35
CA ILE A 27 -1.99 -10.18 3.81
C ILE A 27 -2.08 -11.18 4.97
N THR A 28 -1.18 -11.07 5.95
CA THR A 28 -1.17 -11.95 7.13
C THR A 28 -2.43 -11.81 7.98
N ALA A 29 -2.99 -10.61 8.16
CA ALA A 29 -4.23 -10.43 8.92
C ALA A 29 -5.46 -11.12 8.29
N LYS A 30 -5.45 -11.32 6.97
CA LYS A 30 -6.57 -11.90 6.21
C LYS A 30 -6.39 -13.38 5.87
N GLU A 31 -5.14 -13.85 5.72
CA GLU A 31 -4.79 -15.25 5.42
C GLU A 31 -4.71 -16.17 6.63
N ILE A 32 -4.85 -15.68 7.87
CA ILE A 32 -5.04 -16.55 9.05
C ILE A 32 -6.28 -17.47 8.89
N GLN A 33 -7.20 -17.14 7.98
CA GLN A 33 -8.36 -17.96 7.67
C GLN A 33 -8.08 -19.10 6.67
N ASP A 34 -6.95 -19.08 5.96
CA ASP A 34 -6.65 -20.03 4.88
C ASP A 34 -5.15 -20.37 4.94
N ASN A 35 -4.81 -21.42 5.71
CA ASN A 35 -3.47 -21.96 6.03
C ASN A 35 -2.46 -21.99 4.86
N THR A 36 -2.03 -20.82 4.40
CA THR A 36 -1.13 -20.67 3.27
C THR A 36 -0.08 -19.63 3.67
N ASP A 37 1.15 -20.12 3.85
CA ASP A 37 2.28 -19.38 4.42
C ASP A 37 2.87 -18.39 3.40
N HIS A 38 2.10 -17.37 3.02
CA HIS A 38 2.50 -16.40 2.02
C HIS A 38 3.04 -15.12 2.67
N ARG A 39 4.33 -15.17 3.05
CA ARG A 39 5.20 -13.99 3.28
C ARG A 39 5.46 -13.20 1.96
N SER A 40 4.42 -13.01 1.16
CA SER A 40 4.50 -12.68 -0.27
C SER A 40 4.63 -11.16 -0.53
N GLY A 41 4.03 -10.32 0.33
CA GLY A 41 4.01 -8.86 0.14
C GLY A 41 5.40 -8.22 0.00
N LEU A 42 6.32 -8.49 0.92
CA LEU A 42 7.65 -7.87 0.92
C LEU A 42 8.42 -8.10 -0.39
N ARG A 43 8.47 -9.37 -0.83
CA ARG A 43 9.22 -9.76 -2.03
C ARG A 43 8.57 -9.21 -3.29
N THR A 44 7.24 -9.31 -3.41
CA THR A 44 6.51 -8.84 -4.59
C THR A 44 6.62 -7.33 -4.78
N PHE A 45 6.44 -6.55 -3.71
CA PHE A 45 6.54 -5.09 -3.79
C PHE A 45 7.97 -4.60 -4.04
N THR A 46 8.97 -5.28 -3.47
CA THR A 46 10.38 -5.00 -3.79
C THR A 46 10.68 -5.25 -5.26
N LEU A 47 10.20 -6.39 -5.81
CA LEU A 47 10.37 -6.70 -7.23
C LEU A 47 9.63 -5.72 -8.15
N PHE A 48 8.45 -5.22 -7.75
CA PHE A 48 7.75 -4.19 -8.52
C PHE A 48 8.52 -2.87 -8.59
N SER A 49 9.06 -2.42 -7.45
CA SER A 49 9.89 -1.21 -7.42
C SER A 49 11.14 -1.37 -8.29
N LEU A 50 11.82 -2.51 -8.17
CA LEU A 50 13.02 -2.80 -8.94
C LEU A 50 12.74 -2.91 -10.44
N THR A 51 11.62 -3.54 -10.82
CA THR A 51 11.20 -3.64 -12.22
C THR A 51 10.91 -2.25 -12.80
N GLY A 52 10.25 -1.38 -12.02
CA GLY A 52 10.04 0.02 -12.39
C GLY A 52 11.35 0.77 -12.61
N TYR A 53 12.31 0.66 -11.68
CA TYR A 53 13.62 1.29 -11.82
C TYR A 53 14.38 0.80 -13.07
N CYS A 54 14.45 -0.52 -13.29
CA CYS A 54 15.08 -1.08 -14.48
C CYS A 54 14.40 -0.62 -15.78
N ALA A 55 13.07 -0.50 -15.78
CA ALA A 55 12.33 -0.01 -16.93
C ALA A 55 12.61 1.48 -17.21
N ALA A 56 12.82 2.29 -16.17
CA ALA A 56 13.22 3.69 -16.32
C ALA A 56 14.65 3.81 -16.87
N LEU A 57 15.60 3.00 -16.38
CA LEU A 57 16.96 2.95 -16.92
C LEU A 57 16.99 2.59 -18.41
N LEU A 58 16.20 1.59 -18.83
CA LEU A 58 16.09 1.22 -20.24
C LEU A 58 15.34 2.26 -21.08
N SER A 59 14.50 3.08 -20.45
CA SER A 59 13.71 4.10 -21.14
C SER A 59 14.56 5.21 -21.76
N ASP A 60 15.77 5.43 -21.27
CA ASP A 60 16.71 6.39 -21.86
C ASP A 60 17.14 5.99 -23.27
N GLN A 61 17.19 4.67 -23.56
CA GLN A 61 17.47 4.14 -24.91
C GLN A 61 16.19 3.76 -25.66
N TYR A 62 15.16 3.30 -24.94
CA TYR A 62 13.92 2.77 -25.51
C TYR A 62 12.70 3.36 -24.78
N PRO A 63 12.17 4.51 -25.22
CA PRO A 63 11.12 5.24 -24.50
C PRO A 63 9.81 4.46 -24.32
N LEU A 64 9.60 3.39 -25.11
CA LEU A 64 8.46 2.50 -25.00
C LEU A 64 8.54 1.51 -23.83
N VAL A 65 9.71 1.30 -23.21
CA VAL A 65 9.88 0.26 -22.18
C VAL A 65 9.14 0.60 -20.89
N ALA A 66 9.18 1.86 -20.45
CA ALA A 66 8.46 2.31 -19.26
C ALA A 66 6.93 2.10 -19.36
N PRO A 67 6.22 2.58 -20.40
CA PRO A 67 4.79 2.31 -20.53
C PRO A 67 4.48 0.83 -20.72
N LEU A 68 5.36 0.04 -21.37
CA LEU A 68 5.18 -1.40 -21.51
C LEU A 68 5.27 -2.13 -20.17
N ALA A 69 6.18 -1.71 -19.29
CA ALA A 69 6.34 -2.29 -17.95
C ALA A 69 5.15 -1.98 -17.04
N LEU A 70 4.58 -0.77 -17.13
CA LEU A 70 3.33 -0.44 -16.43
C LEU A 70 2.15 -1.24 -16.99
N ALA A 71 2.05 -1.37 -18.32
CA ALA A 71 0.98 -2.14 -18.97
C ALA A 71 1.04 -3.63 -18.62
N SER A 72 2.24 -4.23 -18.56
CA SER A 72 2.39 -5.63 -18.17
C SER A 72 2.00 -5.87 -16.72
N LEU A 73 2.31 -4.93 -15.82
CA LEU A 73 1.92 -4.99 -14.42
C LEU A 73 0.40 -4.84 -14.25
N ALA A 74 -0.23 -3.91 -14.99
CA ALA A 74 -1.68 -3.77 -15.03
C ALA A 74 -2.37 -5.05 -15.57
N LEU A 75 -1.79 -5.68 -16.59
CA LEU A 75 -2.29 -6.93 -17.14
C LEU A 75 -2.20 -8.08 -16.14
N LEU A 76 -1.09 -8.21 -15.41
CA LEU A 76 -0.95 -9.20 -14.33
C LEU A 76 -2.01 -9.00 -13.23
N ILE A 77 -2.30 -7.74 -12.89
CA ILE A 77 -3.36 -7.39 -11.94
C ILE A 77 -4.73 -7.85 -12.46
N ILE A 78 -5.07 -7.53 -13.72
CA ILE A 78 -6.34 -7.92 -14.34
C ILE A 78 -6.48 -9.45 -14.40
N VAL A 79 -5.41 -10.16 -14.78
CA VAL A 79 -5.41 -11.63 -14.80
C VAL A 79 -5.63 -12.21 -13.40
N ARG A 80 -5.01 -11.62 -12.37
CA ARG A 80 -5.23 -12.03 -10.99
C ARG A 80 -6.67 -11.78 -10.55
N TYR A 81 -7.24 -10.64 -10.92
CA TYR A 81 -8.63 -10.29 -10.62
C TYR A 81 -9.61 -11.29 -11.26
N ASN A 82 -9.42 -11.63 -12.53
CA ASN A 82 -10.27 -12.61 -13.24
C ASN A 82 -10.16 -14.04 -12.72
N ARG A 83 -9.03 -14.40 -12.09
CA ARG A 83 -8.80 -15.75 -11.57
C ARG A 83 -9.22 -15.92 -10.11
N SER A 84 -9.52 -14.81 -9.42
CA SER A 84 -9.94 -14.84 -8.02
C SER A 84 -11.45 -14.63 -7.92
N ASP A 85 -12.20 -15.72 -7.69
CA ASP A 85 -13.65 -15.64 -7.37
C ASP A 85 -13.91 -14.87 -6.06
N ASN A 86 -12.87 -14.70 -5.24
CA ASN A 86 -12.90 -13.90 -4.03
C ASN A 86 -12.49 -12.46 -4.34
N LEU A 87 -13.48 -11.61 -4.64
CA LEU A 87 -13.42 -10.14 -4.75
C LEU A 87 -12.80 -9.41 -3.52
N SER A 88 -12.29 -10.16 -2.54
CA SER A 88 -11.83 -9.67 -1.26
C SER A 88 -10.38 -9.16 -1.29
N LEU A 89 -9.60 -9.42 -2.35
CA LEU A 89 -8.33 -8.72 -2.58
C LEU A 89 -8.64 -7.28 -3.00
N GLY A 90 -8.61 -6.36 -2.03
CA GLY A 90 -9.05 -4.98 -2.23
C GLY A 90 -8.24 -4.23 -3.29
N ILE A 91 -8.94 -3.44 -4.09
CA ILE A 91 -8.44 -2.52 -5.14
C ILE A 91 -7.20 -1.74 -4.68
N THR A 92 -7.10 -1.38 -3.40
CA THR A 92 -5.94 -0.67 -2.86
C THR A 92 -4.62 -1.42 -2.97
N THR A 93 -4.60 -2.76 -2.88
CA THR A 93 -3.36 -3.53 -3.04
C THR A 93 -2.84 -3.47 -4.47
N GLU A 94 -3.74 -3.46 -5.44
CA GLU A 94 -3.44 -3.33 -6.85
C GLU A 94 -2.94 -1.93 -7.19
N VAL A 95 -3.64 -0.90 -6.70
CA VAL A 95 -3.20 0.49 -6.81
C VAL A 95 -1.81 0.67 -6.19
N ALA A 96 -1.56 0.08 -5.03
CA ALA A 96 -0.24 0.14 -4.41
C ALA A 96 0.86 -0.54 -5.24
N ALA A 97 0.56 -1.66 -5.92
CA ALA A 97 1.52 -2.31 -6.79
C ALA A 97 1.92 -1.40 -7.95
N ILE A 98 0.93 -0.75 -8.58
CA ILE A 98 1.15 0.23 -9.65
C ILE A 98 1.94 1.43 -9.12
N SER A 99 1.55 1.99 -7.98
CA SER A 99 2.27 3.11 -7.35
C SER A 99 3.72 2.75 -7.03
N THR A 100 3.98 1.53 -6.54
CA THR A 100 5.34 1.07 -6.20
C THR A 100 6.23 0.96 -7.43
N CYS A 101 5.68 0.42 -8.54
CA CYS A 101 6.39 0.38 -9.81
C CYS A 101 6.70 1.80 -10.33
N GLY A 102 5.73 2.71 -10.27
CA GLY A 102 5.93 4.11 -10.67
C GLY A 102 6.94 4.85 -9.80
N LEU A 103 6.96 4.61 -8.49
CA LEU A 103 7.97 5.17 -7.58
C LEU A 103 9.38 4.64 -7.87
N GLY A 104 9.49 3.37 -8.24
CA GLY A 104 10.75 2.77 -8.72
C GLY A 104 11.26 3.47 -9.98
N MET A 105 10.37 3.76 -10.94
CA MET A 105 10.72 4.53 -12.14
C MET A 105 11.20 5.95 -11.79
N LEU A 106 10.54 6.58 -10.81
CA LEU A 106 10.86 7.94 -10.37
C LEU A 106 12.23 8.05 -9.69
N CYS A 107 12.78 6.95 -9.17
CA CYS A 107 14.12 6.95 -8.58
C CYS A 107 15.20 7.35 -9.59
N HIS A 108 15.04 6.98 -10.87
CA HIS A 108 15.98 7.33 -11.95
C HIS A 108 15.94 8.81 -12.32
N THR A 109 14.77 9.44 -12.26
CA THR A 109 14.62 10.85 -12.65
C THR A 109 14.82 11.80 -11.48
N ASN A 110 14.30 11.47 -10.29
CA ASN A 110 14.43 12.29 -9.09
C ASN A 110 14.32 11.46 -7.80
N MET A 111 15.47 11.03 -7.29
CA MET A 111 15.59 10.18 -6.10
C MET A 111 14.97 10.80 -4.83
N GLU A 112 15.12 12.11 -4.63
CA GLU A 112 14.56 12.80 -3.45
C GLU A 112 13.02 12.80 -3.48
N ALA A 113 12.44 13.14 -4.64
CA ALA A 113 11.00 13.10 -4.82
C ALA A 113 10.44 11.68 -4.66
N ALA A 114 11.15 10.67 -5.18
CA ALA A 114 10.75 9.27 -5.04
C ALA A 114 10.71 8.83 -3.57
N GLY A 115 11.70 9.22 -2.76
CA GLY A 115 11.72 8.93 -1.32
C GLY A 115 10.55 9.56 -0.56
N VAL A 116 10.29 10.85 -0.78
CA VAL A 116 9.18 11.58 -0.12
C VAL A 116 7.83 11.01 -0.54
N LEU A 117 7.61 10.79 -1.83
CA LEU A 117 6.36 10.21 -2.32
C LEU A 117 6.17 8.77 -1.84
N GLY A 118 7.25 7.97 -1.76
CA GLY A 118 7.21 6.62 -1.21
C GLY A 118 6.75 6.61 0.25
N LEU A 119 7.25 7.54 1.07
CA LEU A 119 6.81 7.72 2.46
C LEU A 119 5.33 8.15 2.55
N ILE A 120 4.91 9.11 1.73
CA ILE A 120 3.52 9.59 1.71
C ILE A 120 2.57 8.46 1.29
N VAL A 121 2.89 7.72 0.23
CA VAL A 121 2.08 6.59 -0.25
C VAL A 121 1.98 5.51 0.82
N THR A 122 3.10 5.16 1.45
CA THR A 122 3.12 4.19 2.57
C THR A 122 2.25 4.66 3.73
N THR A 123 2.37 5.93 4.12
CA THR A 123 1.59 6.53 5.22
C THR A 123 0.10 6.52 4.92
N LEU A 124 -0.30 6.89 3.70
CA LEU A 124 -1.70 6.86 3.25
C LEU A 124 -2.27 5.44 3.28
N LEU A 125 -1.47 4.47 2.83
CA LEU A 125 -1.80 3.05 2.90
C LEU A 125 -2.02 2.58 4.34
N SER A 126 -1.15 3.01 5.24
CA SER A 126 -1.20 2.65 6.66
C SER A 126 -2.38 3.27 7.37
N ALA A 127 -2.70 4.53 7.09
CA ALA A 127 -3.86 5.21 7.65
C ALA A 127 -5.17 4.47 7.34
N LYS A 128 -5.33 3.96 6.10
CA LYS A 128 -6.51 3.15 5.73
C LYS A 128 -6.57 1.83 6.51
N HIS A 129 -5.43 1.24 6.85
CA HIS A 129 -5.36 -0.02 7.60
C HIS A 129 -5.87 0.14 9.05
N TYR A 130 -5.48 1.23 9.73
CA TYR A 130 -5.95 1.51 11.09
C TYR A 130 -7.48 1.58 11.18
N THR A 131 -8.14 2.20 10.20
CA THR A 131 -9.61 2.33 10.22
C THR A 131 -10.32 0.98 10.17
N HIS A 132 -9.82 0.01 9.41
CA HIS A 132 -10.48 -1.31 9.30
C HIS A 132 -10.15 -2.22 10.49
N ASN A 133 -8.92 -2.17 11.00
CA ASN A 133 -8.51 -2.98 12.14
C ASN A 133 -9.18 -2.52 13.45
N ILE A 134 -9.42 -1.20 13.59
CA ILE A 134 -10.26 -0.67 14.67
C ILE A 134 -11.70 -1.15 14.48
N LEU A 135 -12.28 -1.08 13.28
CA LEU A 135 -13.66 -1.52 13.02
C LEU A 135 -13.91 -3.03 13.22
N ASP A 136 -12.96 -3.90 12.88
CA ASP A 136 -13.13 -5.35 13.06
C ASP A 136 -12.92 -5.80 14.52
N ARG A 137 -12.04 -5.13 15.28
CA ARG A 137 -11.88 -5.38 16.73
C ARG A 137 -13.06 -4.83 17.55
N MET A 138 -13.73 -3.83 16.98
CA MET A 138 -14.98 -3.20 17.42
C MET A 138 -16.24 -4.03 17.12
N ARG A 139 -16.15 -5.20 16.46
CA ARG A 139 -17.29 -6.14 16.29
C ARG A 139 -17.30 -7.28 17.32
N ARG A 140 -16.59 -7.14 18.44
CA ARG A 140 -16.71 -8.07 19.59
C ARG A 140 -16.76 -7.40 20.95
N VAL A 141 -16.72 -6.07 21.01
CA VAL A 141 -16.90 -5.31 22.25
C VAL A 141 -18.00 -4.29 22.00
N GLU A 142 -19.19 -4.61 22.51
CA GLU A 142 -20.33 -3.76 22.88
C GLU A 142 -20.20 -2.25 22.57
N ILE A 143 -20.23 -1.89 21.29
CA ILE A 143 -20.26 -0.48 20.85
C ILE A 143 -21.56 0.22 21.23
N THR A 144 -22.63 -0.55 21.41
CA THR A 144 -23.95 -0.02 21.69
C THR A 144 -24.00 0.73 23.02
N ASP A 145 -23.29 0.27 24.05
CA ASP A 145 -23.37 0.88 25.38
C ASP A 145 -22.51 2.13 25.48
N THR A 146 -21.33 2.14 24.87
CA THR A 146 -20.48 3.35 24.82
C THR A 146 -21.12 4.44 23.96
N LEU A 147 -21.71 4.09 22.80
CA LEU A 147 -22.42 5.09 21.98
C LEU A 147 -23.70 5.60 22.66
N LYS A 148 -24.47 4.74 23.35
CA LYS A 148 -25.62 5.18 24.13
C LYS A 148 -25.20 6.12 25.26
N PHE A 149 -24.13 5.79 25.98
CA PHE A 149 -23.62 6.64 27.05
C PHE A 149 -23.12 8.00 26.52
N MET A 150 -22.40 8.00 25.39
CA MET A 150 -21.97 9.22 24.70
C MET A 150 -23.17 10.06 24.23
N ALA A 151 -24.21 9.43 23.69
CA ALA A 151 -25.43 10.12 23.27
C ALA A 151 -26.18 10.72 24.47
N ILE A 152 -26.26 10.00 25.59
CA ILE A 152 -26.86 10.49 26.84
C ILE A 152 -26.09 11.71 27.36
N ILE A 153 -24.76 11.66 27.41
CA ILE A 153 -23.93 12.81 27.81
C ILE A 153 -24.15 13.98 26.85
N LEU A 154 -24.11 13.75 25.54
CA LEU A 154 -24.26 14.81 24.54
C LEU A 154 -25.67 15.44 24.54
N ILE A 155 -26.71 14.71 24.95
CA ILE A 155 -28.08 15.23 25.08
C ILE A 155 -28.29 15.93 26.43
N ILE A 156 -27.73 15.41 27.52
CA ILE A 156 -27.92 15.97 28.87
C ILE A 156 -27.01 17.18 29.12
N LEU A 157 -25.75 17.15 28.64
CA LEU A 157 -24.78 18.22 28.84
C LEU A 157 -25.25 19.60 28.32
N PRO A 158 -25.90 19.75 27.15
CA PRO A 158 -26.41 21.05 26.70
C PRO A 158 -27.68 21.50 27.46
N LEU A 159 -28.29 20.63 28.26
CA LEU A 159 -29.48 20.94 29.08
C LEU A 159 -29.13 21.35 30.51
N MET A 160 -27.86 21.29 30.92
CA MET A 160 -27.44 21.89 32.19
C MET A 160 -27.42 23.41 32.02
N PRO A 161 -28.41 24.13 32.59
CA PRO A 161 -28.48 25.57 32.47
C PRO A 161 -27.31 26.12 33.27
N ASN A 162 -26.39 26.79 32.56
CA ASN A 162 -25.23 27.42 33.14
C ASN A 162 -25.69 28.52 34.13
N ARG A 163 -25.62 28.21 35.43
CA ARG A 163 -25.70 29.12 36.57
C ARG A 163 -24.68 28.65 37.59
#